data_AF-A0A967X687-F1
#
_entry.id   AF-A0A967X687-F1
#
_cell.length_a   1.000
_cell.length_b   1.000
_cell.length_c   1.000
_cell.angle_alpha   90.00
_cell.angle_beta   90.00
_cell.angle_gamma   90.00
#
_symmetry.space_group_name_H-M   'P 1'
#
loop_
_entity.id
_entity.type
_entity.pdbx_description
1 polymer ?
#
loop_
_entity_poly.entity_id
_entity_poly.type
_entity_poly.pdbx_seq_one_letter_code
_entity_poly.pdbx_strand_id
1 'polypeptide(L)' 'MLRAMGLTGAGVAAFSCADQERAAEIEARQAGVNDADLDWNKAPCRFCGTGCGVEVGVQDGRVMAVRG' A
#
# COMPACT_ATOMS: atom_id res chain seq x y z
N MET A 1 45.07 -6.73 -5.58
CA MET A 1 44.52 -8.06 -5.18
C MET A 1 43.21 -7.81 -4.41
N LEU A 2 42.18 -7.28 -5.06
CA LEU A 2 41.02 -8.02 -5.57
C LEU A 2 40.53 -9.14 -4.64
N ARG A 3 39.56 -8.83 -3.76
CA ARG A 3 38.63 -9.81 -3.18
C ARG A 3 37.22 -9.22 -3.16
N ALA A 4 36.41 -9.78 -4.06
CA ALA A 4 34.94 -9.91 -4.06
C ALA A 4 34.13 -8.63 -3.73
N MET A 5 33.51 -7.92 -4.68
CA MET A 5 32.41 -8.42 -5.55
C MET A 5 31.48 -9.40 -4.80
N GLY A 6 30.81 -8.88 -3.77
CA GLY A 6 29.59 -9.49 -3.24
C GLY A 6 28.41 -9.17 -4.17
N LEU A 7 28.15 -10.05 -5.13
CA LEU A 7 26.86 -10.12 -5.81
C LEU A 7 25.83 -10.69 -4.83
N THR A 8 25.08 -9.82 -4.15
CA THR A 8 23.78 -10.19 -3.58
C THR A 8 22.70 -9.50 -4.39
N GLY A 9 22.04 -10.28 -5.25
CA GLY A 9 20.67 -10.03 -5.71
C GLY A 9 20.48 -8.84 -6.64
N ALA A 10 20.63 -9.08 -7.94
CA ALA A 10 19.93 -8.29 -8.95
C ALA A 10 18.41 -8.43 -8.72
N GLY A 11 17.71 -7.31 -8.55
CA GLY A 11 16.24 -7.29 -8.55
C GLY A 11 15.59 -6.37 -7.52
N VAL A 12 16.06 -5.13 -7.33
CA VAL A 12 15.17 -4.07 -6.85
C VAL A 12 15.27 -2.95 -7.86
N ALA A 13 14.18 -2.69 -8.57
CA ALA A 13 14.09 -1.60 -9.51
C ALA A 13 14.50 -0.28 -8.84
N ALA A 14 15.14 0.57 -9.62
CA ALA A 14 15.57 1.91 -9.26
C ALA A 14 14.41 2.73 -8.67
N PHE A 15 14.30 2.76 -7.35
CA PHE A 15 13.65 3.88 -6.68
C PHE A 15 14.73 4.94 -6.48
N SER A 16 14.59 6.07 -7.17
CA SER A 16 15.39 7.26 -6.92
C SER A 16 15.28 7.65 -5.44
N CYS A 17 16.22 8.45 -4.92
CA CYS A 17 16.07 9.05 -3.59
C CYS A 17 14.69 9.73 -3.42
N ALA A 18 14.19 10.37 -4.47
CA ALA A 18 12.86 10.99 -4.49
C ALA A 18 11.71 9.97 -4.33
N ASP A 19 11.87 8.76 -4.88
CA ASP A 19 10.86 7.72 -4.73
C ASP A 19 10.88 7.11 -3.31
N GLN A 20 12.07 7.02 -2.70
CA GLN A 20 12.20 6.59 -1.30
C GLN A 20 11.53 7.57 -0.34
N GLU A 21 11.72 8.88 -0.56
CA GLU A 21 11.04 9.94 0.19
C GLU A 21 9.52 9.86 0.01
N ARG A 22 9.05 9.63 -1.22
CA ARG A 22 7.62 9.51 -1.52
C ARG A 22 6.99 8.26 -0.90
N ALA A 23 7.71 7.14 -0.91
CA ALA A 23 7.27 5.92 -0.26
C ALA A 23 7.13 6.12 1.26
N ALA A 24 8.13 6.74 1.90
CA ALA A 24 8.07 7.06 3.33
C ALA A 24 6.88 7.97 3.68
N GLU A 25 6.54 8.95 2.82
CA GLU A 25 5.36 9.78 3.01
C GLU A 25 4.06 8.96 2.93
N ILE A 26 3.94 8.04 1.97
CA ILE A 26 2.76 7.19 1.82
C ILE A 26 2.59 6.28 3.03
N GLU A 27 3.67 5.70 3.53
CA GLU A 27 3.66 4.90 4.77
C GLU A 27 3.26 5.74 5.99
N ALA A 28 3.82 6.95 6.11
CA ALA A 28 3.48 7.87 7.19
C ALA A 28 1.99 8.27 7.16
N ARG A 29 1.37 8.37 5.99
CA ARG A 29 -0.09 8.62 5.86
C ARG A 29 -0.95 7.48 6.38
N GLN A 30 -0.41 6.27 6.49
CA GLN A 30 -1.09 5.10 7.07
C GLN A 30 -0.75 4.90 8.55
N ALA A 31 0.26 5.60 9.08
CA ALA A 31 0.64 5.52 10.47
C ALA A 31 -0.51 6.02 11.37
N GLY A 32 -1.04 5.12 12.20
CA GLY A 32 -2.13 5.43 13.13
C GLY A 32 -3.54 5.14 12.61
N VAL A 33 -3.69 4.57 11.41
CA VAL A 33 -4.98 4.03 10.98
C VAL A 33 -5.25 2.75 11.76
N ASN A 34 -6.22 2.79 12.68
CA ASN A 34 -6.69 1.62 13.40
C ASN A 34 -7.96 1.08 12.73
N ASP A 35 -7.99 -0.22 12.48
CA ASP A 35 -9.12 -0.91 11.83
C ASP A 35 -10.46 -0.67 12.56
N ALA A 36 -10.40 -0.56 13.90
CA ALA A 36 -11.58 -0.33 14.75
C ALA A 36 -12.19 1.07 14.60
N ASP A 37 -11.44 2.04 14.09
CA ASP A 37 -11.89 3.43 13.93
C ASP A 37 -12.48 3.69 12.53
N LEU A 38 -12.51 2.67 11.66
CA LEU A 38 -13.00 2.77 10.29
C LEU A 38 -14.48 2.38 10.19
N ASP A 39 -15.25 3.20 9.47
CA ASP A 39 -16.61 2.85 9.06
C ASP A 39 -16.56 1.97 7.81
N TRP A 40 -16.88 0.68 8.00
CA TRP A 40 -16.78 -0.35 6.97
C TRP A 40 -18.08 -0.51 6.18
N ASN A 41 -17.99 -0.25 4.87
CA ASN A 41 -19.12 -0.36 3.96
C ASN A 41 -18.78 -1.27 2.78
N LYS A 42 -19.73 -2.13 2.40
CA LYS A 42 -19.57 -3.03 1.25
C LYS A 42 -19.83 -2.29 -0.06
N ALA A 43 -18.91 -2.42 -1.01
CA ALA A 43 -19.01 -1.85 -2.35
C ALA A 43 -18.86 -2.93 -3.44
N PRO A 44 -19.50 -2.78 -4.60
CA PRO A 44 -19.30 -3.70 -5.73
C PRO A 44 -17.91 -3.54 -6.35
N CYS A 45 -17.19 -4.66 -6.57
CA CYS A 45 -15.92 -4.64 -7.27
C CYS A 45 -16.14 -4.56 -8.79
N ARG A 46 -15.86 -3.38 -9.38
CA ARG A 46 -16.05 -3.16 -10.83
C ARG A 46 -15.01 -3.86 -11.71
N PHE A 47 -13.91 -4.34 -11.11
CA PHE A 47 -12.84 -5.06 -11.80
C PHE A 47 -13.19 -6.52 -12.11
N CYS A 48 -13.75 -7.28 -11.16
CA CYS A 48 -14.04 -8.69 -11.41
C CYS A 48 -15.33 -8.93 -12.20
N GLY A 49 -16.31 -8.01 -12.12
CA GLY A 49 -17.59 -8.15 -12.83
C GLY A 49 -18.48 -9.31 -12.36
N THR A 50 -18.00 -10.18 -11.46
CA THR A 50 -18.69 -11.34 -10.90
C THR A 50 -19.41 -11.06 -9.57
N GLY A 51 -19.24 -9.87 -9.01
CA GLY A 51 -19.97 -9.43 -7.81
C GLY A 51 -19.35 -9.84 -6.47
N CYS A 52 -18.09 -10.26 -6.43
CA CYS A 52 -17.40 -10.63 -5.18
C CYS A 52 -17.42 -9.50 -4.12
N GLY A 53 -17.50 -8.24 -4.55
CA GLY A 53 -17.52 -7.08 -3.67
C GLY A 53 -16.16 -6.80 -3.01
N VAL A 54 -16.07 -5.66 -2.33
CA VAL A 54 -14.98 -5.26 -1.43
C VAL A 54 -15.60 -4.53 -0.24
N GLU A 55 -14.90 -4.52 0.88
CA GLU A 55 -15.19 -3.64 2.01
C GLU A 55 -14.29 -2.41 1.93
N VAL A 56 -14.87 -1.24 2.12
CA VAL A 56 -14.20 0.06 2.08
C VAL A 56 -14.32 0.70 3.45
N GLY A 57 -13.16 0.94 4.09
CA GLY A 57 -13.06 1.58 5.39
C GLY A 57 -12.88 3.08 5.22
N VAL A 58 -13.82 3.86 5.76
CA VAL A 58 -13.86 5.32 5.65
C VAL A 58 -13.63 5.95 7.02
N GLN A 59 -12.77 6.98 7.06
CA GLN A 59 -12.56 7.84 8.23
C GLN A 59 -12.43 9.29 7.77
N ASP A 60 -13.07 10.22 8.46
CA ASP A 60 -13.10 11.65 8.12
C ASP A 60 -13.49 11.92 6.65
N GLY A 61 -14.43 11.14 6.12
CA GLY A 61 -14.90 11.24 4.74
C GLY A 61 -13.89 10.80 3.67
N ARG A 62 -12.80 10.11 4.07
CA ARG A 62 -11.76 9.59 3.17
C ARG A 62 -11.65 8.07 3.28
N VAL A 63 -11.32 7.43 2.16
CA VAL A 63 -11.00 6.01 2.14
C VAL A 63 -9.61 5.80 2.73
N MET A 64 -9.51 5.02 3.79
CA MET A 64 -8.26 4.73 4.50
C MET A 64 -7.79 3.28 4.35
N ALA A 65 -8.72 2.36 4.09
CA ALA A 65 -8.42 0.96 3.82
C ALA A 65 -9.45 0.32 2.88
N VAL A 66 -9.04 -0.71 2.14
CA VAL A 66 -9.92 -1.55 1.31
C VAL A 66 -9.50 -3.00 1.50
N ARG A 67 -10.47 -3.89 1.67
CA ARG A 67 -10.27 -5.35 1.72
C ARG A 67 -11.32 -6.07 0.88
N GLY A 68 -11.05 -7.30 0.45
CA GLY A 68 -11.91 -8.10 -0.41
C GLY A 68 -12.23 -9.45 0.20
#